data_AF-A0A0K9PMP0-F1
#
_entry.id   AF-A0A0K9PMP0-F1
#
_cell.length_a   1.000
_cell.length_b   1.000
_cell.length_c   1.000
_cell.angle_alpha   90.00
_cell.angle_beta   90.00
_cell.angle_gamma   90.00
#
_symmetry.space_group_name_H-M   'P 1'
#
loop_
_entity.id
_entity.type
_entity.pdbx_description
1 polymer ?
#
loop_
_entity_poly.entity_id
_entity_poly.type
_entity_poly.pdbx_seq_one_letter_code
_entity_poly.pdbx_strand_id
1 'polypeptide(L)'
;MELNKHSRLIFFIFFYACFFASWRSAHGSTFKFVNNCDYTVWPGILSGAGTPPLPTTGFQLQTGASQSLNIPTGWSGRFWGRTGCSITSTNNQFTCATGDCRSGTVECSGAGATPPATLAEFTLGGSGGKDFYDVSLVDGYNLPMVIDGTGDGGECMATGCPVDLNKRCPKELRIGDGQACRSACEAFGKPEYCCSGAFANPNTCHPSVYSQMFKAACPRSYSYAYDDATSTFTCVAADYTITFCPSTVARLKSSGDPNSSPKPKSKSNSDDPPRTTTASTAILAANDAWLAGLATGDATSMRSLFHQIIILTATISTLLFWFLL
;
A
#
# COMPACT_ATOMS: atom_id res chain seq x y z
N MET A 1 21.04 -53.98 -15.06
CA MET A 1 21.98 -53.52 -14.03
C MET A 1 21.15 -53.13 -12.82
N GLU A 2 21.06 -53.99 -11.80
CA GLU A 2 20.40 -53.62 -10.54
C GLU A 2 21.28 -52.59 -9.81
N LEU A 3 20.72 -51.41 -9.53
CA LEU A 3 21.36 -50.47 -8.60
C LEU A 3 21.44 -51.14 -7.22
N ASN A 4 22.66 -51.26 -6.70
CA ASN A 4 22.92 -51.72 -5.33
C ASN A 4 22.01 -50.99 -4.33
N LYS A 5 21.45 -51.73 -3.35
CA LYS A 5 20.63 -51.24 -2.25
C LYS A 5 21.18 -49.98 -1.57
N HIS A 6 22.51 -49.86 -1.45
CA HIS A 6 23.17 -48.65 -0.93
C HIS A 6 22.99 -47.42 -1.82
N SER A 7 23.02 -47.58 -3.14
CA SER A 7 22.79 -46.51 -4.09
C SER A 7 21.34 -46.00 -4.04
N ARG A 8 20.37 -46.92 -3.85
CA ARG A 8 18.95 -46.57 -3.65
C ARG A 8 18.73 -45.76 -2.36
N LEU A 9 19.42 -46.09 -1.27
CA LEU A 9 19.31 -45.38 0.00
C LEU A 9 19.90 -43.96 -0.09
N ILE A 10 21.03 -43.79 -0.76
CA ILE A 10 21.65 -42.47 -0.98
C ILE A 10 20.75 -41.57 -1.82
N PHE A 11 20.14 -42.11 -2.88
CA PHE A 11 19.17 -41.37 -3.69
C PHE A 11 17.94 -40.92 -2.88
N PHE A 12 17.41 -41.79 -2.01
CA PHE A 12 16.29 -41.44 -1.13
C PHE A 12 16.64 -40.33 -0.14
N ILE A 13 17.81 -40.39 0.50
CA ILE A 13 18.28 -39.37 1.44
C ILE A 13 18.51 -38.04 0.72
N PHE A 14 19.10 -38.06 -0.48
CA PHE A 14 19.33 -36.87 -1.29
C PHE A 14 18.01 -36.25 -1.75
N PHE A 15 17.03 -37.06 -2.17
CA PHE A 15 15.70 -36.59 -2.55
C PHE A 15 14.94 -35.97 -1.36
N TYR A 16 14.98 -36.61 -0.20
CA TYR A 16 14.39 -36.07 1.04
C TYR A 16 15.09 -34.79 1.50
N ALA A 17 16.42 -34.73 1.42
CA ALA A 17 17.20 -33.52 1.74
C ALA A 17 16.89 -32.38 0.76
N CYS A 18 16.74 -32.64 -0.54
CA CYS A 18 16.28 -31.66 -1.52
C CYS A 18 14.83 -31.22 -1.28
N PHE A 19 13.95 -32.13 -0.87
CA PHE A 19 12.56 -31.82 -0.53
C PHE A 19 12.46 -30.92 0.71
N PHE A 20 13.27 -31.16 1.75
CA PHE A 20 13.36 -30.28 2.91
C PHE A 20 14.10 -28.97 2.62
N ALA A 21 15.12 -28.98 1.75
CA ALA A 21 15.83 -27.75 1.34
C ALA A 21 15.01 -26.84 0.40
N SER A 22 13.94 -27.36 -0.21
CA SER A 22 12.99 -26.59 -1.02
C SER A 22 11.82 -26.01 -0.22
N TRP A 23 11.71 -26.34 1.08
CA TRP A 23 10.90 -25.59 2.03
C TRP A 23 11.66 -24.33 2.47
N ARG A 24 11.88 -23.42 1.53
CA ARG A 24 12.10 -22.02 1.93
C ARG A 24 10.78 -21.55 2.50
N SER A 25 10.69 -21.35 3.81
CA SER A 25 9.60 -20.55 4.39
C SER A 25 9.52 -19.26 3.58
N ALA A 26 8.48 -19.11 2.77
CA ALA A 26 8.21 -17.85 2.13
C ALA A 26 7.91 -16.87 3.26
N HIS A 27 8.91 -16.06 3.63
CA HIS A 27 8.71 -14.99 4.59
C HIS A 27 7.74 -14.02 3.91
N GLY A 28 6.57 -13.87 4.50
CA GLY A 28 5.51 -13.01 4.03
C GLY A 28 4.96 -12.24 5.21
N SER A 29 4.42 -11.06 4.93
CA SER A 29 3.82 -10.18 5.91
C SER A 29 2.33 -10.49 5.98
N THR A 30 1.78 -10.50 7.19
CA THR A 30 0.33 -10.61 7.42
C THR A 30 -0.28 -9.22 7.27
N PHE A 31 -1.23 -9.09 6.34
CA PHE A 31 -2.00 -7.88 6.11
C PHE A 31 -3.42 -8.09 6.64
N LYS A 32 -3.77 -7.39 7.72
CA LYS A 32 -5.13 -7.40 8.28
C LYS A 32 -5.92 -6.19 7.80
N PHE A 33 -6.99 -6.43 7.07
CA PHE A 33 -7.96 -5.42 6.67
C PHE A 33 -9.07 -5.34 7.70
N VAL A 34 -9.40 -4.14 8.16
CA VAL A 34 -10.43 -3.89 9.18
C VAL A 34 -11.41 -2.85 8.65
N ASN A 35 -12.70 -3.18 8.66
CA ASN A 35 -13.75 -2.23 8.33
C ASN A 35 -14.40 -1.69 9.61
N ASN A 36 -14.04 -0.47 10.01
CA ASN A 36 -14.70 0.25 11.09
C ASN A 36 -15.75 1.27 10.58
N CYS A 37 -16.04 1.28 9.28
CA CYS A 37 -17.12 2.09 8.74
C CYS A 37 -18.47 1.50 9.18
N ASP A 38 -19.50 2.34 9.24
CA ASP A 38 -20.88 1.92 9.50
C ASP A 38 -21.57 1.30 8.27
N TYR A 39 -20.82 1.12 7.18
CA TYR A 39 -21.25 0.48 5.94
C TYR A 39 -20.25 -0.57 5.46
N THR A 40 -20.70 -1.49 4.60
CA THR A 40 -19.85 -2.46 3.93
C THR A 40 -18.84 -1.77 3.01
N VAL A 41 -17.59 -2.21 3.07
CA VAL A 41 -16.52 -1.82 2.14
C VAL A 41 -16.13 -3.02 1.30
N TRP A 42 -15.76 -2.81 0.05
CA TRP A 42 -15.22 -3.87 -0.80
C TRP A 42 -13.77 -3.54 -1.15
N PRO A 43 -12.79 -4.05 -0.39
CA PRO A 43 -11.39 -3.85 -0.73
C PRO A 43 -11.08 -4.30 -2.17
N GLY A 44 -10.26 -3.52 -2.86
CA GLY A 44 -9.66 -3.85 -4.13
C GLY A 44 -8.14 -3.91 -3.99
N ILE A 45 -7.52 -4.77 -4.79
CA ILE A 45 -6.07 -5.00 -4.76
C ILE A 45 -5.53 -4.96 -6.17
N LEU A 46 -4.48 -4.15 -6.38
CA LEU A 46 -3.72 -4.13 -7.61
C LEU A 46 -2.27 -4.47 -7.29
N SER A 47 -1.81 -5.57 -7.86
CA SER A 47 -0.41 -5.99 -7.82
C SER A 47 0.37 -5.30 -8.94
N GLY A 48 1.56 -4.79 -8.63
CA GLY A 48 2.48 -4.21 -9.61
C GLY A 48 3.02 -5.23 -10.62
N ALA A 49 3.53 -4.76 -11.76
CA ALA A 49 4.10 -5.66 -12.76
C ALA A 49 5.30 -6.43 -12.21
N GLY A 50 5.40 -7.73 -12.52
CA GLY A 50 6.53 -8.58 -12.12
C GLY A 50 6.55 -9.01 -10.65
N THR A 51 5.55 -8.62 -9.85
CA THR A 51 5.39 -8.99 -8.45
C THR A 51 4.76 -10.39 -8.29
N PRO A 52 4.95 -11.09 -7.15
CA PRO A 52 4.24 -12.34 -6.89
C PRO A 52 2.71 -12.16 -6.90
N PRO A 53 1.93 -13.10 -7.48
CA PRO A 53 0.48 -13.01 -7.50
C PRO A 53 -0.12 -13.20 -6.10
N LEU A 54 -1.26 -12.56 -5.86
CA LEU A 54 -2.05 -12.71 -4.65
C LEU A 54 -3.27 -13.62 -4.89
N PRO A 55 -3.80 -14.29 -3.85
CA PRO A 55 -4.93 -15.21 -3.99
C PRO A 55 -6.26 -14.53 -4.32
N THR A 56 -6.36 -13.21 -4.17
CA THR A 56 -7.53 -12.39 -4.50
C THR A 56 -7.08 -11.01 -4.96
N THR A 57 -7.91 -10.35 -5.75
CA THR A 57 -7.81 -8.96 -6.20
C THR A 57 -8.97 -8.09 -5.70
N GLY A 58 -9.92 -8.67 -4.96
CA GLY A 58 -10.99 -7.93 -4.32
C GLY A 58 -11.96 -8.82 -3.55
N PHE A 59 -12.48 -8.30 -2.44
CA PHE A 59 -13.39 -9.04 -1.56
C PHE A 59 -14.39 -8.12 -0.87
N GLN A 60 -15.39 -8.69 -0.20
CA GLN A 60 -16.38 -7.95 0.60
C GLN A 60 -15.96 -7.95 2.07
N LEU A 61 -16.05 -6.79 2.74
CA LEU A 61 -15.71 -6.62 4.14
C LEU A 61 -16.87 -5.90 4.87
N GLN A 62 -17.66 -6.66 5.62
CA GLN A 62 -18.81 -6.14 6.36
C GLN A 62 -18.40 -5.17 7.48
N THR A 63 -19.35 -4.36 7.94
CA THR A 63 -19.19 -3.48 9.11
C THR A 63 -18.66 -4.27 10.32
N GLY A 64 -17.57 -3.79 10.92
CA GLY A 64 -16.89 -4.41 12.05
C GLY A 64 -16.10 -5.69 11.73
N ALA A 65 -16.13 -6.17 10.49
CA ALA A 65 -15.40 -7.36 10.09
C ALA A 65 -13.93 -7.06 9.81
N SER A 66 -13.12 -8.12 9.88
CA SER A 66 -11.73 -8.10 9.44
C SER A 66 -11.37 -9.34 8.64
N GLN A 67 -10.44 -9.20 7.71
CA GLN A 67 -9.89 -10.29 6.91
C GLN A 67 -8.38 -10.15 6.81
N SER A 68 -7.64 -11.25 6.92
CA SER A 68 -6.19 -11.26 6.78
C SER A 68 -5.76 -11.92 5.47
N LEU A 69 -4.72 -11.38 4.85
CA LEU A 69 -4.03 -11.95 3.70
C LEU A 69 -2.54 -12.07 4.02
N ASN A 70 -1.91 -13.16 3.57
CA ASN A 70 -0.46 -13.30 3.63
C ASN A 70 0.12 -12.77 2.31
N ILE A 71 0.92 -11.71 2.41
CA ILE A 71 1.52 -11.04 1.26
C ILE A 71 3.01 -11.43 1.20
N PRO A 72 3.49 -12.02 0.09
CA PRO A 72 4.87 -12.49 0.00
C PRO A 72 5.87 -11.33 -0.03
N THR A 73 7.07 -11.56 0.51
CA THR A 73 8.21 -10.63 0.34
C THR A 73 8.47 -10.36 -1.14
N GLY A 74 8.89 -9.14 -1.47
CA GLY A 74 9.08 -8.69 -2.85
C GLY A 74 7.79 -8.24 -3.51
N TRP A 75 6.65 -8.24 -2.79
CA TRP A 75 5.41 -7.73 -3.33
C TRP A 75 5.39 -6.20 -3.36
N SER A 76 5.03 -5.61 -4.51
CA SER A 76 4.67 -4.21 -4.63
C SER A 76 3.29 -4.05 -5.25
N GLY A 77 2.52 -3.07 -4.76
CA GLY A 77 1.18 -2.82 -5.23
C GLY A 77 0.41 -1.87 -4.31
N ARG A 78 -0.91 -1.85 -4.51
CA ARG A 78 -1.81 -0.95 -3.79
C ARG A 78 -3.14 -1.60 -3.43
N PHE A 79 -3.71 -1.11 -2.33
CA PHE A 79 -5.02 -1.46 -1.83
C PHE A 79 -5.91 -0.21 -1.75
N TRP A 80 -7.21 -0.40 -1.88
CA TRP A 80 -8.20 0.67 -1.65
C TRP A 80 -9.53 0.07 -1.19
N GLY A 81 -10.42 0.91 -0.67
CA GLY A 81 -11.79 0.50 -0.34
C GLY A 81 -12.79 1.03 -1.36
N ARG A 82 -13.67 0.16 -1.87
CA ARG A 82 -14.84 0.55 -2.69
C ARG A 82 -16.09 0.70 -1.82
N THR A 83 -16.97 1.62 -2.18
CA THR A 83 -18.19 1.94 -1.41
C THR A 83 -19.43 2.02 -2.30
N GLY A 84 -20.61 1.81 -1.69
CA GLY A 84 -21.88 1.91 -2.40
C GLY A 84 -21.99 0.89 -3.54
N CYS A 85 -21.47 -0.32 -3.31
CA CYS A 85 -21.41 -1.35 -4.34
C CYS A 85 -22.71 -2.15 -4.41
N SER A 86 -23.12 -2.48 -5.63
CA SER A 86 -24.31 -3.31 -5.89
C SER A 86 -24.18 -4.05 -7.22
N ILE A 87 -25.01 -5.08 -7.41
CA ILE A 87 -25.19 -5.72 -8.70
C ILE A 87 -26.28 -4.95 -9.45
N THR A 88 -25.94 -4.36 -10.60
CA THR A 88 -26.88 -3.61 -11.43
C THR A 88 -27.82 -4.57 -12.15
N SER A 89 -29.13 -4.34 -12.03
CA SER A 89 -30.17 -5.19 -12.61
C SER A 89 -30.22 -5.18 -14.15
N THR A 90 -29.58 -4.18 -14.78
CA THR A 90 -29.59 -4.01 -16.24
C THR A 90 -28.64 -4.95 -16.98
N ASN A 91 -27.53 -5.35 -16.36
CA ASN A 91 -26.48 -6.17 -16.98
C ASN A 91 -25.83 -7.17 -16.00
N ASN A 92 -26.38 -7.32 -14.79
CA ASN A 92 -25.84 -8.16 -13.71
C ASN A 92 -24.36 -7.88 -13.37
N GLN A 93 -23.88 -6.65 -13.56
CA GLN A 93 -22.52 -6.27 -13.22
C GLN A 93 -22.42 -5.74 -11.80
N PHE A 94 -21.36 -6.14 -11.10
CA PHE A 94 -20.98 -5.51 -9.84
C PHE A 94 -20.33 -4.16 -10.13
N THR A 95 -20.91 -3.09 -9.59
CA THR A 95 -20.41 -1.72 -9.73
C THR A 95 -20.43 -0.99 -8.39
N CYS A 96 -19.50 -0.06 -8.21
CA CYS A 96 -19.38 0.74 -7.00
C CYS A 96 -19.50 2.25 -7.28
N ALA A 97 -20.03 2.99 -6.31
CA ALA A 97 -20.15 4.45 -6.42
C ALA A 97 -18.80 5.17 -6.37
N THR A 98 -17.82 4.61 -5.63
CA THR A 98 -16.45 5.15 -5.54
C THR A 98 -15.42 4.01 -5.60
N GLY A 99 -14.23 4.32 -6.13
CA GLY A 99 -13.12 3.37 -6.22
C GLY A 99 -13.37 2.17 -7.14
N ASP A 100 -14.41 2.19 -7.97
CA ASP A 100 -14.78 1.06 -8.82
C ASP A 100 -13.64 0.64 -9.75
N CYS A 101 -13.36 -0.65 -9.87
CA CYS A 101 -12.31 -1.16 -10.75
C CYS A 101 -12.81 -1.60 -12.12
N ARG A 102 -14.11 -1.41 -12.42
CA ARG A 102 -14.73 -1.65 -13.73
C ARG A 102 -14.54 -3.07 -14.29
N SER A 103 -14.24 -4.05 -13.43
CA SER A 103 -14.15 -5.46 -13.80
C SER A 103 -15.54 -6.10 -13.97
N GLY A 104 -16.59 -5.44 -13.46
CA GLY A 104 -17.96 -5.97 -13.42
C GLY A 104 -18.15 -7.07 -12.35
N THR A 105 -17.15 -7.35 -11.52
CA THR A 105 -17.21 -8.36 -10.45
C THR A 105 -16.57 -7.85 -9.16
N VAL A 106 -16.71 -8.60 -8.05
CA VAL A 106 -16.03 -8.27 -6.79
C VAL A 106 -14.50 -8.30 -6.96
N GLU A 107 -13.98 -9.24 -7.74
CA GLU A 107 -12.56 -9.32 -8.09
C GLU A 107 -12.19 -8.21 -9.08
N CYS A 108 -11.08 -7.51 -8.86
CA CYS A 108 -10.63 -6.43 -9.75
C CYS A 108 -9.80 -6.92 -10.94
N SER A 109 -9.32 -8.16 -10.94
CA SER A 109 -8.72 -8.84 -12.10
C SER A 109 -7.59 -8.03 -12.75
N GLY A 110 -6.76 -7.37 -11.94
CA GLY A 110 -5.64 -6.54 -12.42
C GLY A 110 -6.03 -5.12 -12.85
N ALA A 111 -7.30 -4.72 -12.72
CA ALA A 111 -7.72 -3.34 -12.88
C ALA A 111 -7.50 -2.53 -11.60
N GLY A 112 -7.07 -1.27 -11.75
CA GLY A 112 -6.96 -0.31 -10.65
C GLY A 112 -8.28 0.35 -10.29
N ALA A 113 -8.30 1.06 -9.16
CA ALA A 113 -9.42 1.92 -8.79
C ALA A 113 -9.66 3.00 -9.86
N THR A 114 -10.93 3.28 -10.16
CA THR A 114 -11.32 4.53 -10.80
C THR A 114 -11.26 5.65 -9.76
N PRO A 115 -10.42 6.68 -9.94
CA PRO A 115 -10.38 7.82 -9.04
C PRO A 115 -11.75 8.56 -8.95
N PRO A 116 -12.08 9.19 -7.82
CA PRO A 116 -11.25 9.33 -6.63
C PRO A 116 -11.21 8.08 -5.73
N ALA A 117 -10.02 7.76 -5.21
CA ALA A 117 -9.83 6.68 -4.25
C ALA A 117 -8.65 6.96 -3.32
N THR A 118 -8.84 6.78 -2.02
CA THR A 118 -7.72 6.75 -1.06
C THR A 118 -6.97 5.44 -1.23
N LEU A 119 -5.66 5.52 -1.42
CA LEU A 119 -4.80 4.36 -1.69
C LEU A 119 -3.92 4.05 -0.48
N ALA A 120 -3.69 2.77 -0.23
CA ALA A 120 -2.62 2.27 0.62
C ALA A 120 -1.60 1.59 -0.28
N GLU A 121 -0.38 2.13 -0.35
CA GLU A 121 0.65 1.71 -1.30
C GLU A 121 1.80 1.03 -0.55
N PHE A 122 2.37 -0.02 -1.13
CA PHE A 122 3.41 -0.83 -0.51
C PHE A 122 4.46 -1.31 -1.51
N THR A 123 5.69 -1.43 -1.02
CA THR A 123 6.78 -2.18 -1.64
C THR A 123 7.51 -2.96 -0.55
N LEU A 124 7.38 -4.28 -0.54
CA LEU A 124 7.90 -5.16 0.51
C LEU A 124 9.29 -5.68 0.16
N GLY A 125 10.23 -5.63 1.12
CA GLY A 125 11.61 -6.07 0.95
C GLY A 125 12.37 -5.26 -0.11
N GLY A 126 12.11 -3.95 -0.18
CA GLY A 126 12.78 -3.01 -1.07
C GLY A 126 14.24 -2.71 -0.67
N SER A 127 14.66 -1.45 -0.86
CA SER A 127 16.04 -1.02 -0.56
C SER A 127 16.44 -1.33 0.88
N GLY A 128 17.59 -2.01 1.05
CA GLY A 128 18.10 -2.42 2.36
C GLY A 128 17.24 -3.48 3.07
N GLY A 129 16.36 -4.19 2.34
CA GLY A 129 15.43 -5.17 2.91
C GLY A 129 14.28 -4.54 3.70
N LYS A 130 14.07 -3.22 3.57
CA LYS A 130 12.98 -2.49 4.20
C LYS A 130 11.73 -2.55 3.36
N ASP A 131 10.60 -2.56 4.03
CA ASP A 131 9.32 -2.27 3.42
C ASP A 131 9.13 -0.76 3.33
N PHE A 132 8.50 -0.30 2.27
CA PHE A 132 8.08 1.09 2.06
C PHE A 132 6.57 1.11 1.94
N TYR A 133 5.91 1.99 2.67
CA TYR A 133 4.45 2.10 2.63
C TYR A 133 3.96 3.50 2.96
N ASP A 134 2.79 3.81 2.42
CA ASP A 134 2.13 5.10 2.60
C ASP A 134 0.62 5.00 2.35
N VAL A 135 -0.09 6.03 2.81
CA VAL A 135 -1.44 6.32 2.32
C VAL A 135 -1.35 7.53 1.40
N SER A 136 -1.97 7.41 0.24
CA SER A 136 -1.89 8.37 -0.85
C SER A 136 -3.26 8.91 -1.23
N LEU A 137 -3.32 10.24 -1.34
CA LEU A 137 -4.46 11.03 -1.81
C LEU A 137 -4.19 11.68 -3.18
N VAL A 138 -3.13 11.24 -3.86
CA VAL A 138 -2.77 11.68 -5.22
C VAL A 138 -3.92 11.42 -6.20
N ASP A 139 -4.54 10.25 -6.07
CA ASP A 139 -5.72 9.83 -6.83
C ASP A 139 -7.04 10.27 -6.15
N GLY A 140 -6.98 11.25 -5.23
CA GLY A 140 -8.16 11.75 -4.51
C GLY A 140 -8.47 10.99 -3.22
N TYR A 141 -9.68 11.21 -2.72
CA TYR A 141 -10.15 10.68 -1.46
C TYR A 141 -11.59 10.18 -1.59
N ASN A 142 -11.91 9.02 -1.00
CA ASN A 142 -13.28 8.54 -0.90
C ASN A 142 -13.68 8.14 0.53
N LEU A 143 -12.77 7.53 1.31
CA LEU A 143 -13.03 7.12 2.68
C LEU A 143 -11.77 7.18 3.57
N PRO A 144 -11.92 7.35 4.89
CA PRO A 144 -10.77 7.47 5.78
C PRO A 144 -10.00 6.15 5.87
N MET A 145 -8.67 6.21 5.85
CA MET A 145 -7.81 5.03 5.84
C MET A 145 -6.54 5.27 6.64
N VAL A 146 -6.15 4.28 7.45
CA VAL A 146 -4.85 4.26 8.16
C VAL A 146 -4.19 2.90 7.99
N ILE A 147 -2.88 2.91 7.84
CA ILE A 147 -1.99 1.76 7.92
C ILE A 147 -1.24 1.86 9.24
N ASP A 148 -1.22 0.77 10.01
CA ASP A 148 -0.31 0.58 11.14
C ASP A 148 0.61 -0.59 10.85
N GLY A 149 1.93 -0.35 10.93
CA GLY A 149 2.95 -1.38 10.83
C GLY A 149 3.36 -1.89 12.21
N THR A 150 3.66 -3.18 12.33
CA THR A 150 4.24 -3.78 13.53
C THR A 150 5.35 -4.72 13.09
N GLY A 151 6.61 -4.34 13.35
CA GLY A 151 7.77 -5.12 12.91
C GLY A 151 8.97 -4.92 13.82
N ASP A 152 10.05 -5.63 13.49
CA ASP A 152 11.24 -5.77 14.34
C ASP A 152 12.29 -4.66 14.10
N GLY A 153 12.08 -3.77 13.13
CA GLY A 153 12.99 -2.65 12.86
C GLY A 153 12.42 -1.59 11.91
N GLY A 154 13.04 -0.40 11.89
CA GLY A 154 12.47 0.78 11.24
C GLY A 154 11.59 1.60 12.19
N GLU A 155 11.01 2.70 11.71
CA GLU A 155 10.12 3.51 12.55
C GLU A 155 8.73 2.87 12.66
N CYS A 156 8.31 2.10 11.64
CA CYS A 156 7.04 1.37 11.61
C CYS A 156 5.82 2.23 11.95
N MET A 157 5.91 3.53 11.65
CA MET A 157 4.92 4.48 12.11
C MET A 157 3.61 4.34 11.34
N ALA A 158 2.52 4.69 12.01
CA ALA A 158 1.21 4.75 11.38
C ALA A 158 1.17 5.84 10.29
N THR A 159 0.48 5.59 9.20
CA THR A 159 0.30 6.55 8.09
C THR A 159 -1.14 6.52 7.63
N GLY A 160 -1.68 7.66 7.19
CA GLY A 160 -3.09 7.72 6.83
C GLY A 160 -3.79 9.05 6.99
N CYS A 161 -5.04 9.00 6.55
CA CYS A 161 -6.01 10.07 6.59
C CYS A 161 -7.20 9.63 7.45
N PRO A 162 -7.15 9.85 8.78
CA PRO A 162 -8.17 9.37 9.71
C PRO A 162 -9.42 10.25 9.74
N VAL A 163 -9.35 11.45 9.15
CA VAL A 163 -10.47 12.40 9.13
C VAL A 163 -11.31 12.21 7.88
N ASP A 164 -12.59 12.56 7.98
CA ASP A 164 -13.49 12.57 6.84
C ASP A 164 -13.26 13.82 5.97
N LEU A 165 -12.40 13.69 4.96
CA LEU A 165 -12.03 14.78 4.05
C LEU A 165 -13.20 15.21 3.16
N ASN A 166 -14.18 14.33 2.90
CA ASN A 166 -15.36 14.66 2.09
C ASN A 166 -16.15 15.84 2.68
N LYS A 167 -16.18 15.98 4.01
CA LYS A 167 -16.84 17.11 4.72
C LYS A 167 -16.18 18.47 4.48
N ARG A 168 -14.94 18.47 3.99
CA ARG A 168 -14.17 19.68 3.70
C ARG A 168 -13.92 19.85 2.20
N CYS A 169 -14.33 18.90 1.37
CA CYS A 169 -14.04 18.88 -0.05
C CYS A 169 -14.56 20.16 -0.75
N PRO A 170 -13.70 20.91 -1.47
CA PRO A 170 -14.14 22.06 -2.25
C PRO A 170 -15.17 21.65 -3.30
N LYS A 171 -16.09 22.57 -3.62
CA LYS A 171 -17.23 22.27 -4.51
C LYS A 171 -16.78 21.76 -5.88
N GLU A 172 -15.69 22.33 -6.40
CA GLU A 172 -15.06 22.02 -7.67
C GLU A 172 -14.36 20.66 -7.71
N LEU A 173 -14.06 20.05 -6.56
CA LEU A 173 -13.46 18.72 -6.44
C LEU A 173 -14.48 17.63 -6.05
N ARG A 174 -15.67 18.03 -5.62
CA ARG A 174 -16.66 17.13 -5.02
C ARG A 174 -17.33 16.23 -6.07
N ILE A 175 -17.43 14.94 -5.76
CA ILE A 175 -18.25 13.97 -6.51
C ILE A 175 -19.64 13.85 -5.87
N GLY A 176 -20.67 13.96 -6.71
CA GLY A 176 -22.08 13.85 -6.32
C GLY A 176 -22.44 14.79 -5.17
N ASP A 177 -23.10 14.26 -4.16
CA ASP A 177 -23.52 14.98 -2.95
C ASP A 177 -22.41 15.06 -1.88
N GLY A 178 -21.20 14.61 -2.20
CA GLY A 178 -20.07 14.54 -1.28
C GLY A 178 -19.64 13.12 -0.94
N GLN A 179 -19.88 12.14 -1.83
CA GLN A 179 -19.44 10.76 -1.62
C GLN A 179 -17.92 10.60 -1.74
N ALA A 180 -17.26 11.48 -2.48
CA ALA A 180 -15.81 11.47 -2.67
C ALA A 180 -15.27 12.85 -3.08
N CYS A 181 -13.95 13.03 -3.01
CA CYS A 181 -13.24 14.24 -3.36
C CYS A 181 -12.12 13.94 -4.36
N ARG A 182 -12.19 14.53 -5.55
CA ARG A 182 -11.11 14.46 -6.55
C ARG A 182 -9.86 15.15 -6.04
N SER A 183 -8.69 14.68 -6.45
CA SER A 183 -7.48 15.51 -6.42
C SER A 183 -7.55 16.59 -7.50
N ALA A 184 -6.65 17.57 -7.44
CA ALA A 184 -6.56 18.59 -8.49
C ALA A 184 -6.16 18.01 -9.85
N CYS A 185 -5.32 16.97 -9.87
CA CYS A 185 -4.97 16.29 -11.12
C CYS A 185 -6.22 15.68 -11.76
N GLU A 186 -6.99 14.90 -11.00
CA GLU A 186 -8.21 14.27 -11.48
C GLU A 186 -9.30 15.28 -11.89
N ALA A 187 -9.39 16.42 -11.22
CA ALA A 187 -10.40 17.43 -11.52
C ALA A 187 -10.05 18.28 -12.76
N PHE A 188 -8.78 18.60 -12.96
CA PHE A 188 -8.38 19.62 -13.94
C PHE A 188 -7.42 19.13 -15.03
N GLY A 189 -6.76 17.98 -14.85
CA GLY A 189 -5.85 17.37 -15.82
C GLY A 189 -4.64 18.23 -16.20
N LYS A 190 -4.31 19.24 -15.40
CA LYS A 190 -3.24 20.18 -15.73
C LYS A 190 -1.86 19.62 -15.36
N PRO A 191 -0.82 19.85 -16.18
CA PRO A 191 0.53 19.33 -15.90
C PRO A 191 1.08 19.71 -14.53
N GLU A 192 0.79 20.92 -14.04
CA GLU A 192 1.23 21.40 -12.73
C GLU A 192 0.53 20.70 -11.54
N TYR A 193 -0.65 20.11 -11.75
CA TYR A 193 -1.35 19.33 -10.73
C TYR A 193 -1.04 17.84 -10.82
N CYS A 194 -0.79 17.35 -12.04
CA CYS A 194 -0.47 15.95 -12.32
C CYS A 194 1.04 15.66 -12.29
N CYS A 195 1.87 16.68 -12.04
CA CYS A 195 3.32 16.59 -12.08
C CYS A 195 3.84 15.89 -13.34
N SER A 196 3.41 16.38 -14.50
CA SER A 196 3.75 15.81 -15.80
C SER A 196 4.40 16.83 -16.74
N GLY A 197 5.04 16.36 -17.81
CA GLY A 197 5.73 17.23 -18.77
C GLY A 197 6.79 18.11 -18.11
N ALA A 198 6.67 19.43 -18.24
CA ALA A 198 7.58 20.40 -17.61
C ALA A 198 7.58 20.33 -16.06
N PHE A 199 6.56 19.72 -15.47
CA PHE A 199 6.38 19.55 -14.03
C PHE A 199 6.72 18.11 -13.58
N ALA A 200 7.38 17.29 -14.40
CA ALA A 200 7.71 15.90 -14.10
C ALA A 200 8.94 15.72 -13.17
N ASN A 201 9.21 16.69 -12.29
CA ASN A 201 10.24 16.56 -11.27
C ASN A 201 9.89 17.41 -10.03
N PRO A 202 10.40 17.05 -8.84
CA PRO A 202 10.07 17.74 -7.60
C PRO A 202 10.52 19.21 -7.54
N ASN A 203 11.50 19.62 -8.36
CA ASN A 203 11.95 21.01 -8.39
C ASN A 203 11.00 21.91 -9.19
N THR A 204 10.14 21.35 -10.04
CA THR A 204 9.20 22.12 -10.87
C THR A 204 7.74 21.89 -10.50
N CYS A 205 7.36 20.75 -9.94
CA CYS A 205 6.01 20.53 -9.42
C CYS A 205 5.91 20.93 -7.94
N HIS A 206 5.24 22.05 -7.67
CA HIS A 206 5.06 22.55 -6.31
C HIS A 206 3.68 22.24 -5.75
N PRO A 207 3.51 22.20 -4.42
CA PRO A 207 2.20 21.99 -3.79
C PRO A 207 1.20 23.06 -4.23
N SER A 208 0.04 22.62 -4.71
CA SER A 208 -1.10 23.49 -5.02
C SER A 208 -1.93 23.83 -3.77
N VAL A 209 -2.85 24.79 -3.88
CA VAL A 209 -3.82 25.07 -2.82
C VAL A 209 -4.66 23.85 -2.44
N TYR A 210 -4.93 22.96 -3.41
CA TYR A 210 -5.71 21.74 -3.19
C TYR A 210 -4.90 20.66 -2.48
N SER A 211 -3.64 20.42 -2.89
CA SER A 211 -2.80 19.44 -2.21
C SER A 211 -2.43 19.90 -0.81
N GLN A 212 -2.18 21.20 -0.60
CA GLN A 212 -1.98 21.75 0.74
C GLN A 212 -3.21 21.57 1.63
N MET A 213 -4.43 21.66 1.09
CA MET A 213 -5.66 21.38 1.83
C MET A 213 -5.77 19.90 2.24
N PHE A 214 -5.42 18.98 1.33
CA PHE A 214 -5.36 17.54 1.63
C PHE A 214 -4.32 17.25 2.72
N LYS A 215 -3.12 17.83 2.59
CA LYS A 215 -2.04 17.69 3.56
C LYS A 215 -2.40 18.26 4.93
N ALA A 216 -3.06 19.42 4.97
CA ALA A 216 -3.50 20.03 6.24
C ALA A 216 -4.54 19.17 6.96
N ALA A 217 -5.42 18.48 6.21
CA ALA A 217 -6.37 17.54 6.79
C ALA A 217 -5.69 16.22 7.22
N CYS A 218 -4.73 15.75 6.43
CA CYS A 218 -4.08 14.45 6.59
C CYS A 218 -2.55 14.60 6.45
N PRO A 219 -1.85 15.08 7.50
CA PRO A 219 -0.42 15.42 7.43
C PRO A 219 0.49 14.22 7.19
N ARG A 220 0.01 13.01 7.49
CA ARG A 220 0.72 11.74 7.36
C ARG A 220 0.21 10.96 6.14
N SER A 221 -0.06 11.65 5.04
CA SER A 221 -0.44 11.06 3.76
C SER A 221 0.18 11.85 2.62
N TYR A 222 0.42 11.20 1.49
CA TYR A 222 0.76 11.87 0.25
C TYR A 222 -0.44 12.70 -0.22
N SER A 223 -0.24 13.98 -0.47
CA SER A 223 -1.27 14.90 -0.97
C SER A 223 -1.12 15.23 -2.47
N TYR A 224 0.06 14.98 -3.04
CA TYR A 224 0.37 15.08 -4.47
C TYR A 224 1.63 14.23 -4.80
N ALA A 225 1.96 14.10 -6.09
CA ALA A 225 2.95 13.12 -6.56
C ALA A 225 4.38 13.31 -6.03
N TYR A 226 4.79 14.53 -5.67
CA TYR A 226 6.12 14.82 -5.11
C TYR A 226 6.05 15.39 -3.71
N ASP A 227 5.04 14.99 -2.92
CA ASP A 227 4.99 15.32 -1.49
C ASP A 227 6.26 14.86 -0.76
N ASP A 228 6.51 15.46 0.40
CA ASP A 228 7.77 15.30 1.11
C ASP A 228 7.87 13.98 1.89
N ALA A 229 9.06 13.77 2.46
CA ALA A 229 9.42 12.58 3.22
C ALA A 229 8.53 12.30 4.46
N THR A 230 7.67 13.22 4.88
CA THR A 230 6.69 12.96 5.96
C THR A 230 5.57 12.00 5.54
N SER A 231 5.56 11.59 4.27
CA SER A 231 4.50 10.77 3.68
C SER A 231 4.89 9.32 3.42
N THR A 232 6.18 8.98 3.38
CA THR A 232 6.67 7.60 3.21
C THR A 232 7.22 7.06 4.50
N PHE A 233 6.84 5.83 4.85
CA PHE A 233 7.27 5.17 6.06
C PHE A 233 7.95 3.86 5.73
N THR A 234 8.87 3.47 6.62
CA THR A 234 9.62 2.23 6.47
C THR A 234 9.52 1.36 7.70
N CYS A 235 9.49 0.05 7.47
CA CYS A 235 9.48 -0.97 8.51
C CYS A 235 10.26 -2.19 8.01
N VAL A 236 10.64 -3.08 8.92
CA VAL A 236 11.43 -4.30 8.65
C VAL A 236 10.75 -5.46 9.34
N ALA A 237 10.61 -6.58 8.62
CA ALA A 237 9.99 -7.81 9.13
C ALA A 237 8.65 -7.52 9.82
N ALA A 238 7.72 -6.94 9.06
CA ALA A 238 6.53 -6.32 9.61
C ALA A 238 5.24 -7.00 9.17
N ASP A 239 4.25 -6.97 10.05
CA ASP A 239 2.84 -7.16 9.74
C ASP A 239 2.14 -5.80 9.66
N TYR A 240 1.05 -5.73 8.90
CA TYR A 240 0.33 -4.48 8.65
C TYR A 240 -1.16 -4.61 8.94
N THR A 241 -1.74 -3.57 9.54
CA THR A 241 -3.18 -3.42 9.67
C THR A 241 -3.67 -2.23 8.86
N ILE A 242 -4.50 -2.47 7.85
CA ILE A 242 -5.19 -1.44 7.07
C ILE A 242 -6.59 -1.27 7.65
N THR A 243 -6.87 -0.10 8.22
CA THR A 243 -8.17 0.20 8.83
C THR A 243 -8.92 1.23 7.99
N PHE A 244 -10.10 0.86 7.50
CA PHE A 244 -11.07 1.77 6.92
C PHE A 244 -11.91 2.41 8.04
N CYS A 245 -12.14 3.72 7.95
CA CYS A 245 -12.82 4.54 8.97
C CYS A 245 -12.24 4.34 10.39
N PRO A 246 -10.93 4.54 10.62
CA PRO A 246 -10.34 4.35 11.94
C PRO A 246 -10.94 5.31 12.96
N SER A 247 -11.16 4.82 14.19
CA SER A 247 -11.62 5.66 15.29
C SER A 247 -10.54 6.71 15.61
N THR A 248 -10.91 7.99 15.56
CA THR A 248 -10.03 9.12 15.88
C THR A 248 -9.46 9.07 17.30
N VAL A 249 -10.08 8.30 18.19
CA VAL A 249 -9.76 8.21 19.62
C VAL A 249 -8.62 7.23 19.95
N ALA A 250 -8.23 6.33 19.03
CA ALA A 250 -7.38 5.20 19.38
C ALA A 250 -5.89 5.32 19.00
N ARG A 251 -5.48 6.16 18.04
CA ARG A 251 -4.13 6.03 17.43
C ARG A 251 -3.22 7.26 17.40
N LEU A 252 -3.67 8.44 17.80
CA LEU A 252 -2.77 9.60 17.92
C LEU A 252 -2.09 9.74 19.29
N LYS A 253 -2.32 8.80 20.23
CA LYS A 253 -1.69 8.79 21.56
C LYS A 253 -0.31 8.13 21.62
N SER A 254 0.23 7.61 20.51
CA SER A 254 1.60 7.04 20.49
C SER A 254 2.69 8.08 20.18
N SER A 255 2.37 9.38 20.23
CA SER A 255 3.37 10.44 20.16
C SER A 255 3.63 10.93 21.58
N GLY A 256 4.88 10.83 22.04
CA GLY A 256 5.30 11.17 23.39
C GLY A 256 4.76 12.53 23.85
N ASP A 257 4.17 12.52 25.02
CA ASP A 257 3.62 13.68 25.70
C ASP A 257 4.57 14.04 26.85
N PRO A 258 5.49 15.03 26.71
CA PRO A 258 6.21 15.56 27.84
C PRO A 258 5.42 16.75 28.39
N ASN A 259 4.39 16.51 29.18
CA ASN A 259 4.31 17.10 30.53
C ASN A 259 2.94 16.89 31.18
N SER A 260 2.98 16.09 32.23
CA SER A 260 2.28 16.36 33.48
C SER A 260 2.28 17.85 33.84
N SER A 261 1.10 18.38 34.15
CA SER A 261 0.95 19.68 34.78
C SER A 261 1.75 19.77 36.09
N PRO A 262 2.26 20.97 36.42
CA PRO A 262 2.02 21.49 37.76
C PRO A 262 1.47 22.93 37.76
N LYS A 263 0.71 23.21 38.82
CA LYS A 263 0.01 24.46 39.20
C LYS A 263 0.91 25.74 39.19
N PRO A 264 0.29 26.95 39.21
CA PRO A 264 0.89 28.22 38.78
C PRO A 264 1.60 28.99 39.90
N LYS A 265 2.66 29.76 39.57
CA LYS A 265 3.12 30.93 40.34
C LYS A 265 3.76 32.03 39.46
N SER A 266 3.18 33.23 39.63
CA SER A 266 3.66 34.63 39.53
C SER A 266 4.71 35.11 38.50
N LYS A 267 4.24 36.08 37.69
CA LYS A 267 4.83 37.40 37.29
C LYS A 267 6.33 37.67 37.51
N SER A 268 7.02 38.09 36.45
CA SER A 268 7.70 39.41 36.35
C SER A 268 8.11 39.73 34.90
N ASN A 269 8.05 41.02 34.55
CA ASN A 269 8.40 41.63 33.26
C ASN A 269 9.91 41.86 33.13
N SER A 270 10.45 41.84 31.91
CA SER A 270 11.45 42.81 31.42
C SER A 270 11.69 42.67 29.92
N ASP A 271 11.81 43.82 29.27
CA ASP A 271 11.86 44.11 27.82
C ASP A 271 13.24 43.87 27.14
N ASP A 272 13.20 43.96 25.79
CA ASP A 272 14.24 44.39 24.81
C ASP A 272 15.09 43.36 23.99
N PRO A 273 15.61 43.70 22.77
CA PRO A 273 15.10 43.13 21.51
C PRO A 273 16.24 42.56 20.57
N PRO A 274 16.15 42.46 19.21
CA PRO A 274 16.57 41.27 18.47
C PRO A 274 17.96 41.33 17.80
N ARG A 275 18.56 40.18 17.50
CA ARG A 275 19.76 40.10 16.64
C ARG A 275 19.73 38.93 15.65
N THR A 276 19.78 39.29 14.38
CA THR A 276 20.06 38.49 13.17
C THR A 276 21.51 38.01 13.13
N THR A 277 21.77 36.78 12.66
CA THR A 277 22.80 36.45 11.62
C THR A 277 22.81 34.93 11.29
N THR A 278 22.45 34.63 10.03
CA THR A 278 23.24 33.93 9.00
C THR A 278 23.84 32.52 9.23
N ALA A 279 23.20 31.55 8.55
CA ALA A 279 23.71 30.52 7.61
C ALA A 279 24.75 29.43 7.97
N SER A 280 24.46 28.27 7.36
CA SER A 280 25.30 27.08 7.06
C SER A 280 25.23 25.99 8.14
N THR A 281 24.95 24.72 7.85
CA THR A 281 25.47 23.92 6.73
C THR A 281 24.57 22.71 6.50
N ALA A 282 24.22 22.46 5.23
CA ALA A 282 23.51 21.27 4.77
C ALA A 282 24.46 20.06 4.72
N ILE A 283 23.98 18.89 5.15
CA ILE A 283 24.59 17.60 4.84
C ILE A 283 23.55 16.73 4.11
N LEU A 284 23.80 16.63 2.81
CA LEU A 284 23.44 15.59 1.84
C LEU A 284 22.61 14.39 2.35
N ALA A 285 21.34 14.36 1.95
CA ALA A 285 20.60 13.12 1.70
C ALA A 285 19.99 13.24 0.30
N ALA A 286 20.80 12.92 -0.71
CA ALA A 286 20.35 12.84 -2.09
C ALA A 286 19.84 11.42 -2.37
N ASN A 287 18.71 11.37 -3.08
CA ASN A 287 18.25 10.28 -3.95
C ASN A 287 17.54 9.09 -3.31
N ASP A 288 16.25 9.24 -2.97
CA ASP A 288 15.32 8.08 -2.89
C ASP A 288 13.91 8.37 -3.47
N ALA A 289 13.63 9.58 -3.97
CA ALA A 289 12.29 10.00 -4.39
C ALA A 289 11.87 9.59 -5.82
N TRP A 290 12.69 8.86 -6.58
CA TRP A 290 12.37 8.49 -7.97
C TRP A 290 11.82 7.06 -8.13
N LEU A 291 11.90 6.21 -7.10
CA LEU A 291 11.49 4.80 -7.20
C LEU A 291 9.98 4.58 -7.29
N ALA A 292 9.15 5.59 -7.04
CA ALA A 292 7.70 5.51 -7.23
C ALA A 292 7.26 5.53 -8.72
N GLY A 293 8.18 5.83 -9.66
CA GLY A 293 7.84 6.10 -11.06
C GLY A 293 8.02 4.96 -12.09
N LEU A 294 8.34 3.72 -11.69
CA LEU A 294 8.77 2.68 -12.66
C LEU A 294 7.80 1.51 -12.89
N ALA A 295 6.54 1.60 -12.47
CA ALA A 295 5.58 0.48 -12.59
C ALA A 295 4.86 0.34 -13.95
N THR A 296 5.45 0.77 -15.07
CA THR A 296 4.90 0.50 -16.41
C THR A 296 6.02 0.12 -17.39
N GLY A 297 6.14 -1.16 -17.73
CA GLY A 297 7.08 -1.63 -18.75
C GLY A 297 7.05 -3.14 -18.96
N ASP A 298 6.57 -3.53 -20.14
CA ASP A 298 6.29 -4.88 -20.62
C ASP A 298 7.55 -5.76 -20.78
N ALA A 299 7.46 -7.05 -20.42
CA ALA A 299 8.40 -8.07 -20.87
C ALA A 299 7.68 -9.43 -20.98
N THR A 300 7.45 -9.82 -22.23
CA THR A 300 6.76 -11.02 -22.67
C THR A 300 7.50 -12.31 -22.32
N SER A 301 6.70 -13.32 -21.96
CA SER A 301 6.83 -14.74 -22.34
C SER A 301 8.22 -15.39 -22.22
N MET A 302 8.57 -15.86 -21.01
CA MET A 302 9.53 -16.98 -20.91
C MET A 302 9.37 -17.88 -19.67
N ARG A 303 8.59 -17.51 -18.65
CA ARG A 303 8.50 -18.27 -17.38
C ARG A 303 7.41 -19.34 -17.32
N SER A 304 6.40 -19.31 -18.18
CA SER A 304 5.34 -20.34 -18.22
C SER A 304 5.86 -21.72 -18.64
N LEU A 305 6.91 -21.76 -19.47
CA LEU A 305 7.54 -23.01 -19.91
C LEU A 305 8.29 -23.72 -18.78
N PHE A 306 8.93 -22.98 -17.87
CA PHE A 306 9.71 -23.58 -16.78
C PHE A 306 8.85 -24.27 -15.72
N HIS A 307 7.68 -23.72 -15.39
CA HIS A 307 6.76 -24.36 -14.42
C HIS A 307 6.09 -25.61 -14.99
N GLN A 308 5.72 -25.62 -16.28
CA GLN A 308 5.14 -26.81 -16.90
C GLN A 308 6.16 -27.94 -17.07
N ILE A 309 7.44 -27.64 -17.36
CA ILE A 309 8.50 -28.64 -17.48
C ILE A 309 8.78 -29.32 -16.13
N ILE A 310 8.79 -28.58 -15.03
CA ILE A 310 9.07 -29.13 -13.69
C ILE A 310 7.96 -30.11 -13.26
N ILE A 311 6.69 -29.77 -13.45
CA ILE A 311 5.56 -30.65 -13.10
C ILE A 311 5.56 -31.92 -13.99
N LEU A 312 5.88 -31.79 -15.27
CA LEU A 312 5.95 -32.92 -16.20
C LEU A 312 7.10 -33.89 -15.85
N THR A 313 8.27 -33.36 -15.43
CA THR A 313 9.37 -34.22 -14.99
C THR A 313 9.06 -34.96 -13.68
N ALA A 314 8.35 -34.32 -12.75
CA ALA A 314 7.98 -34.93 -11.47
C ALA A 314 6.97 -36.07 -11.65
N THR A 315 5.99 -35.94 -12.55
CA THR A 315 5.00 -36.99 -12.84
C THR A 315 5.57 -38.14 -13.66
N ILE A 316 6.48 -37.87 -14.60
CA ILE A 316 7.18 -38.92 -15.35
C ILE A 316 8.11 -39.73 -14.44
N SER A 317 8.79 -39.09 -13.48
CA SER A 317 9.65 -39.80 -12.53
C SER A 317 8.86 -40.67 -11.54
N THR A 318 7.66 -40.26 -11.11
CA THR A 318 6.81 -41.10 -10.24
C THR A 318 6.15 -42.25 -10.98
N LEU A 319 5.77 -42.05 -12.24
CA LEU A 319 5.23 -43.11 -13.10
C LEU A 319 6.28 -44.15 -13.49
N LEU A 320 7.51 -43.74 -13.84
CA LEU A 320 8.61 -44.65 -14.12
C LEU A 320 9.00 -45.47 -12.88
N PHE A 321 8.83 -44.93 -11.68
CA PHE A 321 9.10 -45.64 -10.43
C PHE A 321 8.06 -46.73 -10.12
N TRP A 322 6.80 -46.54 -10.50
CA TRP A 322 5.75 -47.56 -10.38
C TRP A 322 5.92 -48.72 -11.38
N PHE A 323 6.55 -48.48 -12.53
CA PHE A 323 6.82 -49.51 -13.53
C PHE A 323 8.13 -50.30 -13.30
N LEU A 324 8.99 -49.85 -12.38
CA LEU A 324 10.30 -50.46 -12.08
C LEU A 324 10.36 -51.15 -10.71
N LEU A 325 9.21 -51.30 -10.04
CA LEU A 325 9.00 -52.11 -8.83
C LEU A 325 8.34 -53.44 -9.17
#